data_AF-A0A135I220-F1
#
_entry.id   AF-A0A135I220-F1
#
_cell.length_a   1.000
_cell.length_b   1.000
_cell.length_c   1.000
_cell.angle_alpha   90.00
_cell.angle_beta   90.00
_cell.angle_gamma   90.00
#
_symmetry.space_group_name_H-M   'P 1'
#
loop_
_entity.id
_entity.type
_entity.pdbx_description
1 polymer ?
#
loop_
_entity_poly.entity_id
_entity_poly.type
_entity_poly.pdbx_seq_one_letter_code
_entity_poly.pdbx_strand_id
1 'polypeptide(L)' 'MPPEEMDVVLANLPLRIGAYVPDDLLEDWFAPGTGMRPLSDKALAAAEAYGRRFECEFKHYPERMEGVFWKWVPAI' A
#
# COMPACT_ATOMS: atom_id res chain seq x y z
N MET A 1 10.48 -4.18 5.35
CA MET A 1 10.30 -4.05 3.89
C MET A 1 9.23 -5.02 3.43
N PRO A 2 8.42 -4.69 2.41
CA PRO A 2 7.44 -5.62 1.86
C PRO A 2 8.10 -6.91 1.35
N PRO A 3 7.40 -8.06 1.42
CA PRO A 3 7.87 -9.32 0.86
C PRO A 3 7.87 -9.28 -0.68
N GLU A 4 8.73 -10.08 -1.33
CA GLU A 4 8.87 -10.12 -2.79
C GLU A 4 7.57 -10.54 -3.50
N GLU A 5 6.74 -11.36 -2.85
CA GLU A 5 5.42 -11.75 -3.34
C GLU A 5 4.50 -10.54 -3.55
N MET A 6 4.70 -9.46 -2.79
CA MET A 6 3.93 -8.23 -2.94
C MET A 6 4.30 -7.50 -4.24
N ASP A 7 5.55 -7.59 -4.71
CA ASP A 7 5.95 -7.06 -6.02
C ASP A 7 5.17 -7.79 -7.13
N VAL A 8 5.03 -9.12 -7.02
CA VAL A 8 4.28 -9.95 -7.99
C VAL A 8 2.80 -9.58 -7.99
N VAL A 9 2.20 -9.40 -6.81
CA VAL A 9 0.79 -8.99 -6.66
C VAL A 9 0.55 -7.64 -7.34
N LEU A 10 1.36 -6.62 -7.06
CA LEU A 10 1.16 -5.28 -7.62
C LEU A 10 1.47 -5.21 -9.12
N ALA A 11 2.50 -5.93 -9.59
CA ALA A 11 2.82 -6.02 -11.01
C ALA A 11 1.65 -6.60 -11.82
N ASN A 12 0.97 -7.63 -11.29
CA ASN A 12 -0.11 -8.34 -11.96
C ASN A 12 -1.51 -7.87 -11.57
N LEU A 13 -1.64 -6.80 -10.75
CA LEU A 13 -2.92 -6.35 -10.25
C LEU A 13 -3.85 -5.93 -11.41
N PRO A 14 -5.01 -6.60 -11.59
CA PRO A 14 -5.99 -6.21 -12.58
C PRO A 14 -6.51 -4.78 -12.37
N LEU A 15 -6.95 -4.15 -13.45
CA LEU A 15 -7.60 -2.85 -13.40
C LEU A 15 -8.89 -2.93 -12.58
N ARG A 16 -9.21 -1.86 -11.85
CA ARG A 16 -10.45 -1.73 -11.04
C ARG A 16 -10.57 -2.70 -9.87
N ILE A 17 -9.50 -3.37 -9.48
CA ILE A 17 -9.43 -4.10 -8.20
C ILE A 17 -8.30 -3.53 -7.33
N GLY A 18 -8.31 -3.91 -6.05
CA GLY A 18 -7.30 -3.47 -5.09
C GLY A 18 -6.68 -4.62 -4.31
N ALA A 19 -5.44 -4.42 -3.87
CA ALA A 19 -4.76 -5.24 -2.89
C ALA A 19 -4.74 -4.50 -1.55
N TYR A 20 -5.34 -5.10 -0.51
CA TYR A 20 -5.39 -4.52 0.82
C TYR A 20 -4.20 -4.97 1.67
N VAL A 21 -3.67 -4.08 2.49
CA VAL A 21 -2.59 -4.35 3.45
C VAL A 21 -2.98 -3.73 4.80
N PRO A 22 -3.12 -4.56 5.86
CA PRO A 22 -3.33 -4.10 7.23
C PRO A 22 -2.29 -3.08 7.74
N ASP A 23 -2.70 -2.16 8.62
CA ASP A 23 -1.83 -1.11 9.20
C ASP A 23 -0.57 -1.66 9.88
N ASP A 24 -0.66 -2.82 10.53
CA ASP A 24 0.49 -3.43 11.20
C ASP A 24 1.57 -3.88 10.21
N LEU A 25 1.14 -4.44 9.07
CA LEU A 25 2.03 -4.77 7.97
C LEU A 25 2.54 -3.51 7.26
N LEU A 26 1.72 -2.47 7.09
CA LEU A 26 2.20 -1.21 6.52
C LEU A 26 3.32 -0.60 7.36
N GLU A 27 3.16 -0.54 8.68
CA GLU A 27 4.18 -0.02 9.58
C GLU A 27 5.44 -0.90 9.56
N ASP A 28 5.30 -2.23 9.71
CA ASP A 28 6.44 -3.16 9.68
C ASP A 28 7.22 -3.12 8.35
N TRP A 29 6.50 -2.99 7.24
CA TRP A 29 7.10 -3.01 5.92
C TRP A 29 7.76 -1.68 5.56
N PHE A 30 7.11 -0.56 5.84
CA PHE A 30 7.48 0.75 5.30
C PHE A 30 8.10 1.70 6.33
N ALA A 31 7.87 1.48 7.62
CA ALA A 31 8.49 2.24 8.70
C ALA A 31 8.75 1.37 9.95
N PRO A 32 9.60 0.33 9.84
CA PRO A 32 9.84 -0.57 10.98
C PRO A 32 10.41 0.21 12.17
N GLY A 33 9.83 -0.02 13.35
CA GLY A 33 10.29 0.55 14.61
C GLY A 33 9.82 1.97 14.93
N THR A 34 8.97 2.60 14.11
CA THR A 34 8.38 3.92 14.44
C THR A 34 7.15 3.83 15.36
N GLY A 35 6.66 2.62 15.63
CA GLY A 35 5.61 2.34 16.59
C GLY A 35 4.22 2.37 15.94
N MET A 36 3.38 1.41 16.31
CA MET A 36 1.99 1.38 15.82
C MET A 36 1.08 2.21 16.71
N ARG A 37 0.26 3.07 16.07
CA ARG A 37 -0.87 3.89 16.59
C ARG A 37 -0.50 5.34 16.91
N PRO A 38 -0.78 6.28 15.98
CA PRO A 38 -1.32 6.07 14.61
C PRO A 38 -0.30 5.41 13.67
N LEU A 39 -0.77 4.91 12.51
CA LEU A 39 0.12 4.54 11.40
C LEU A 39 0.96 5.77 11.00
N SER A 40 2.26 5.59 10.81
CA SER A 40 3.15 6.74 10.62
C SER A 40 3.01 7.38 9.23
N ASP A 41 3.13 8.71 9.16
CA ASP A 41 3.18 9.44 7.87
C ASP A 41 4.32 8.96 6.98
N LYS A 42 5.41 8.47 7.61
CA LYS A 42 6.54 7.85 6.92
C LYS A 42 6.13 6.55 6.24
N ALA A 43 5.40 5.67 6.93
CA ALA A 43 4.88 4.44 6.34
C ALA A 43 3.93 4.74 5.18
N LEU A 44 3.04 5.73 5.33
CA LEU A 44 2.10 6.15 4.29
C LEU A 44 2.82 6.65 3.03
N ALA A 45 3.80 7.55 3.19
CA ALA A 45 4.56 8.09 2.06
C ALA A 45 5.40 7.00 1.36
N ALA A 46 6.00 6.09 2.14
CA ALA A 46 6.78 4.99 1.59
C ALA A 46 5.90 3.94 0.89
N ALA A 47 4.71 3.64 1.40
CA ALA A 47 3.72 2.81 0.74
C ALA A 47 3.28 3.42 -0.60
N GLU A 48 2.95 4.73 -0.61
CA GLU A 48 2.60 5.43 -1.86
C GLU A 48 3.73 5.37 -2.90
N ALA A 49 4.96 5.65 -2.49
CA ALA A 49 6.13 5.57 -3.38
C ALA A 49 6.37 4.14 -3.90
N TYR A 50 6.14 3.13 -3.06
CA TYR A 50 6.23 1.73 -3.44
C TYR A 50 5.18 1.35 -4.48
N GLY A 51 3.91 1.74 -4.30
CA GLY A 51 2.84 1.48 -5.26
C GLY A 51 3.12 2.07 -6.65
N ARG A 52 3.66 3.29 -6.70
CA ARG A 52 4.01 3.99 -7.96
C ARG A 52 5.02 3.21 -8.82
N ARG A 53 5.88 2.37 -8.23
CA ARG A 53 6.81 1.51 -8.99
C ARG A 53 6.10 0.49 -9.88
N PHE A 54 4.84 0.18 -9.57
CA PHE A 54 4.02 -0.81 -10.27
C PHE A 54 2.81 -0.18 -10.97
N GLU A 55 2.82 1.15 -11.14
CA GLU A 55 1.70 1.91 -11.71
C GLU A 55 0.42 1.79 -10.86
N CYS A 56 0.57 1.57 -9.55
CA CYS A 56 -0.53 1.57 -8.59
C CYS A 56 -0.63 2.91 -7.86
N GLU A 57 -1.86 3.34 -7.61
CA GLU A 57 -2.17 4.35 -6.60
C GLU A 57 -2.28 3.69 -5.22
N PHE A 58 -2.20 4.50 -4.17
CA PHE A 58 -2.33 4.06 -2.79
C PHE A 58 -3.25 5.00 -2.01
N LYS A 59 -4.08 4.43 -1.13
CA LYS A 59 -4.84 5.19 -0.14
C LYS A 59 -4.97 4.42 1.16
N HIS A 60 -4.88 5.15 2.27
CA HIS A 60 -5.16 4.64 3.60
C HIS A 60 -6.61 4.90 4.00
N TYR A 61 -7.22 3.89 4.63
CA TYR A 61 -8.57 3.92 5.18
C TYR A 61 -8.48 3.68 6.70
N PRO A 62 -8.30 4.73 7.52
CA PRO A 62 -8.12 4.60 8.96
C PRO A 62 -9.28 3.88 9.66
N GLU A 63 -10.51 4.02 9.14
CA GLU A 63 -11.70 3.37 9.66
C GLU A 63 -11.72 1.85 9.45
N ARG A 64 -10.87 1.35 8.56
CA ARG A 64 -10.68 -0.08 8.28
C ARG A 64 -9.32 -0.60 8.73
N MET A 65 -8.44 0.30 9.18
CA MET A 65 -7.05 0.00 9.54
C MET A 65 -6.29 -0.72 8.41
N GLU A 66 -6.50 -0.25 7.17
CA GLU A 66 -5.88 -0.81 5.98
C GLU A 66 -5.44 0.27 4.98
N GLY A 67 -4.37 -0.01 4.25
CA GLY A 67 -4.03 0.68 3.02
C GLY A 67 -4.38 -0.18 1.81
N VAL A 68 -4.82 0.46 0.73
CA VAL A 68 -5.22 -0.23 -0.50
C VAL A 68 -4.39 0.29 -1.65
N PHE A 69 -3.76 -0.62 -2.38
CA PHE A 69 -3.14 -0.38 -3.67
C PHE A 69 -4.12 -0.70 -4.78
N TRP A 70 -4.27 0.14 -5.80
CA TRP A 70 -5.13 -0.15 -6.96
C TRP A 70 -4.58 0.43 -8.26
N LYS A 71 -5.05 -0.12 -9.40
CA LYS A 71 -4.85 0.46 -10.73
C LYS A 71 -6.15 1.04 -11.27
N TRP A 72 -6.14 2.33 -11.58
CA TRP A 72 -7.26 3.02 -12.22
C TRP A 72 -7.13 2.98 -13.75
N VAL A 73 -8.28 2.94 -14.44
CA VAL A 73 -8.34 3.20 -15.90
C VAL A 73 -8.91 4.60 -16.05
N PRO A 74 -8.20 5.56 -16.70
CA PRO A 74 -8.83 6.82 -17.07
C PRO A 74 -10.12 6.49 -17.82
N ALA A 75 -11.25 7.05 -17.39
CA ALA A 75 -12.49 6.88 -18.12
C ALA A 75 -12.27 7.37 -19.56
N ILE A 76 -12.43 6.46 -20.53
CA ILE A 76 -12.51 6.80 -21.96
C ILE A 76 -13.83 7.53 -22.20
#